data_AF-A0A538ERM0-F1
#
_entry.id   AF-A0A538ERM0-F1
#
_cell.length_a   1.000
_cell.length_b   1.000
_cell.length_c   1.000
_cell.angle_alpha   90.00
_cell.angle_beta   90.00
_cell.angle_gamma   90.00
#
_symmetry.space_group_name_H-M   'P 1'
#
loop_
_entity.id
_entity.type
_entity.pdbx_description
1 polymer ?
#
loop_
_entity_poly.entity_id
_entity_poly.type
_entity_poly.pdbx_seq_one_letter_code
_entity_poly.pdbx_strand_id
1 'polypeptide(L)'
;MRTVLHGRHRLTKLLVVGGAVAIGAVAVPAAYAATTPPTGFVKICKVGASASVTGSFQFTVTGVKDPVTVPVGGCSKSIATTLRRVTITEAARSGFVAANIAAKPDGREISKDLAKATVTVKVPAGGVTSQTTVTFTNKVTPPPPPATLRVCKVAGPGVAKGQVFKFTVGSAAISVAAGSCGAPITLPAGNVTVKETATAGLAVSAIAVTGVGTLVSSDTASGTAVVKVASGATTVSYTNHKPGVTGCVRGDGYYKSNPDVVSKLVAKNGGSLVIGGVALNASQVTAIYKRNSDNYLDQVSQKLLTARPNQISGASTPADTQKAIDAAQALEKNAGGPLTGKATPSTKVTSGGVTYTASQLVGLLASYNGGTSCGPTACA
;
A
#
# COMPACT_ATOMS: atom_id res chain seq x y z
N MET A 1 -52.61 -49.22 25.10
CA MET A 1 -53.18 -48.57 26.30
C MET A 1 -53.58 -47.16 25.92
N ARG A 2 -54.78 -46.64 26.16
CA ARG A 2 -56.05 -47.15 26.67
C ARG A 2 -57.06 -46.01 26.41
N THR A 3 -58.21 -46.32 25.77
CA THR A 3 -59.59 -45.85 26.08
C THR A 3 -59.83 -44.35 26.36
N VAL A 4 -60.61 -43.61 25.56
CA VAL A 4 -62.09 -43.56 25.48
C VAL A 4 -62.78 -43.47 26.85
N LEU A 5 -63.59 -42.42 27.09
CA LEU A 5 -64.96 -42.47 27.68
C LEU A 5 -65.58 -41.04 27.70
N HIS A 6 -66.73 -40.83 27.02
CA HIS A 6 -68.09 -40.61 27.58
C HIS A 6 -68.27 -39.29 28.38
N GLY A 7 -69.31 -38.47 28.21
CA GLY A 7 -70.57 -38.56 27.47
C GLY A 7 -71.59 -37.56 28.05
N ARG A 8 -72.84 -37.72 27.60
CA ARG A 8 -74.13 -37.19 28.11
C ARG A 8 -74.71 -35.93 27.46
N HIS A 9 -75.58 -36.24 26.49
CA HIS A 9 -76.74 -35.47 26.08
C HIS A 9 -77.63 -35.05 27.27
N ARG A 10 -78.07 -33.79 27.26
CA ARG A 10 -79.33 -33.38 27.90
C ARG A 10 -80.33 -33.03 26.80
N LEU A 11 -81.43 -33.79 26.79
CA LEU A 11 -82.61 -33.56 25.98
C LEU A 11 -83.47 -32.52 26.70
N THR A 12 -83.72 -31.36 26.09
CA THR A 12 -84.78 -30.45 26.53
C THR A 12 -85.72 -30.23 25.36
N LYS A 13 -86.89 -30.88 25.42
CA LYS A 13 -88.04 -30.58 24.55
C LYS A 13 -88.54 -29.18 24.92
N LEU A 14 -88.77 -28.30 23.95
CA LEU A 14 -89.86 -27.34 24.04
C LEU A 14 -90.36 -26.93 22.64
N LEU A 15 -91.60 -27.36 22.38
CA LEU A 15 -92.69 -26.82 21.57
C LEU A 15 -92.41 -25.81 20.44
N VAL A 16 -92.88 -26.24 19.26
CA VAL A 16 -93.16 -25.47 18.05
C VAL A 16 -94.32 -24.50 18.30
N VAL A 17 -94.15 -23.22 17.92
CA VAL A 17 -95.26 -22.31 17.59
C VAL A 17 -94.93 -21.71 16.22
N GLY A 18 -95.86 -21.92 15.28
CA GLY A 18 -95.74 -21.53 13.89
C GLY A 18 -95.83 -20.03 13.66
N GLY A 19 -95.12 -19.57 12.63
CA GLY A 19 -95.28 -18.26 12.03
C GLY A 19 -94.83 -18.35 10.58
N ALA A 20 -95.77 -18.25 9.65
CA ALA A 20 -95.48 -18.15 8.23
C ALA A 20 -94.74 -16.84 7.96
N VAL A 21 -93.49 -16.92 7.50
CA VAL A 21 -92.74 -15.75 7.01
C VAL A 21 -92.82 -15.76 5.48
N ALA A 22 -93.53 -14.76 4.95
CA ALA A 22 -93.52 -14.44 3.53
C ALA A 22 -92.10 -14.05 3.11
N ILE A 23 -91.52 -14.80 2.16
CA ILE A 23 -90.22 -14.46 1.56
C ILE A 23 -90.47 -13.34 0.54
N GLY A 24 -90.37 -12.09 0.99
CA GLY A 24 -90.20 -10.95 0.10
C GLY A 24 -88.80 -11.00 -0.49
N ALA A 25 -88.69 -11.34 -1.78
CA ALA A 25 -87.44 -11.20 -2.52
C ALA A 25 -87.12 -9.70 -2.66
N VAL A 26 -86.34 -9.17 -1.73
CA VAL A 26 -85.70 -7.86 -1.89
C VAL A 26 -84.58 -8.07 -2.90
N ALA A 27 -84.84 -7.72 -4.16
CA ALA A 27 -83.78 -7.46 -5.13
C ALA A 27 -83.02 -6.22 -4.66
N VAL A 28 -81.94 -6.42 -3.91
CA VAL A 28 -80.93 -5.38 -3.71
C VAL A 28 -80.25 -5.20 -5.07
N PRO A 29 -80.30 -4.02 -5.72
CA PRO A 29 -79.45 -3.78 -6.87
C PRO A 29 -78.01 -3.80 -6.36
N ALA A 30 -77.29 -4.90 -6.63
CA ALA A 30 -75.85 -4.97 -6.49
C ALA A 30 -75.21 -4.14 -7.61
N ALA A 31 -75.34 -2.82 -7.52
CA ALA A 31 -74.49 -1.87 -8.21
C ALA A 31 -73.42 -1.37 -7.22
N TYR A 32 -72.65 -2.28 -6.62
CA TYR A 32 -71.30 -1.93 -6.24
C TYR A 32 -70.53 -1.80 -7.54
N ALA A 33 -70.53 -0.59 -8.11
CA ALA A 33 -69.62 -0.22 -9.17
C ALA A 33 -68.21 -0.63 -8.71
N ALA A 34 -67.58 -1.54 -9.45
CA ALA A 34 -66.17 -1.80 -9.34
C ALA A 34 -65.46 -0.47 -9.65
N THR A 35 -65.11 0.29 -8.62
CA THR A 35 -64.27 1.47 -8.78
C THR A 35 -62.95 0.94 -9.31
N THR A 36 -62.63 1.31 -10.55
CA THR A 36 -61.32 1.01 -11.13
C THR A 36 -60.26 1.45 -10.12
N PRO A 37 -59.29 0.58 -9.76
CA PRO A 37 -58.28 0.93 -8.77
C PRO A 37 -57.68 2.29 -9.13
N PRO A 38 -57.58 3.25 -8.19
CA PRO A 38 -57.28 4.61 -8.57
C PRO A 38 -55.88 4.64 -9.18
N THR A 39 -55.79 4.89 -10.48
CA THR A 39 -54.54 4.84 -11.24
C THR A 39 -53.66 6.03 -10.84
N GLY A 40 -52.35 5.81 -10.81
CA GLY A 40 -51.34 6.84 -10.68
C GLY A 40 -50.32 6.73 -11.81
N PHE A 41 -49.42 7.72 -11.91
CA PHE A 41 -48.46 7.80 -13.00
C PHE A 41 -47.03 8.02 -12.52
N VAL A 42 -46.09 7.36 -13.20
CA VAL A 42 -44.64 7.58 -13.06
C VAL A 42 -44.05 8.01 -14.40
N LYS A 43 -43.09 8.93 -14.39
CA LYS A 43 -42.31 9.32 -15.56
C LYS A 43 -40.83 9.21 -15.25
N ILE A 44 -40.04 8.64 -16.15
CA ILE A 44 -38.60 8.47 -15.95
C ILE A 44 -37.87 9.43 -16.86
N CYS A 45 -36.95 10.22 -16.33
CA CYS A 45 -36.09 11.13 -17.06
C CYS A 45 -34.63 10.67 -16.94
N LYS A 46 -33.86 10.78 -18.02
CA LYS A 46 -32.45 10.43 -18.04
C LYS A 46 -31.60 11.66 -18.32
N VAL A 47 -30.64 11.92 -17.44
CA VAL A 47 -29.69 13.02 -17.57
C VAL A 47 -28.25 12.48 -17.57
N GLY A 48 -27.37 13.15 -18.29
CA GLY A 48 -25.93 12.97 -18.22
C GLY A 48 -25.32 14.07 -17.35
N ALA A 49 -24.42 13.71 -16.44
CA ALA A 49 -23.63 14.68 -15.66
C ALA A 49 -22.63 15.45 -16.53
N SER A 50 -22.34 14.95 -17.74
CA SER A 50 -21.56 15.60 -18.78
C SER A 50 -22.06 15.17 -20.16
N ALA A 51 -21.59 15.84 -21.21
CA ALA A 51 -21.87 15.48 -22.61
C ALA A 51 -21.35 14.09 -23.02
N SER A 52 -20.44 13.48 -22.24
CA SER A 52 -19.90 12.14 -22.50
C SER A 52 -20.88 11.01 -22.23
N VAL A 53 -22.01 11.30 -21.57
CA VAL A 53 -23.07 10.31 -21.33
C VAL A 53 -24.07 10.37 -22.48
N THR A 54 -24.03 9.36 -23.36
CA THR A 54 -24.77 9.36 -24.63
C THR A 54 -25.64 8.12 -24.80
N GLY A 55 -26.54 8.15 -25.78
CA GLY A 55 -27.44 7.05 -26.12
C GLY A 55 -28.64 6.96 -25.19
N SER A 56 -29.11 5.73 -24.94
CA SER A 56 -30.28 5.45 -24.09
C SER A 56 -29.94 4.50 -22.95
N PHE A 57 -30.77 4.52 -21.92
CA PHE A 57 -30.68 3.64 -20.76
C PHE A 57 -32.00 2.91 -20.59
N GLN A 58 -31.93 1.66 -20.11
CA GLN A 58 -33.08 0.81 -19.86
C GLN A 58 -33.43 0.80 -18.38
N PHE A 59 -34.72 0.77 -18.08
CA PHE A 59 -35.24 0.81 -16.73
C PHE A 59 -36.27 -0.31 -16.53
N THR A 60 -36.14 -1.06 -15.45
CA THR A 60 -37.20 -1.95 -14.97
C THR A 60 -38.05 -1.20 -13.96
N VAL A 61 -39.38 -1.33 -14.08
CA VAL A 61 -40.36 -0.65 -13.23
C VAL A 61 -41.30 -1.68 -12.64
N THR A 62 -41.52 -1.67 -11.33
CA THR A 62 -42.43 -2.64 -10.68
C THR A 62 -43.82 -2.60 -11.32
N GLY A 63 -44.34 -3.75 -11.72
CA GLY A 63 -45.65 -3.88 -12.37
C GLY A 63 -45.66 -3.56 -13.87
N VAL A 64 -44.52 -3.23 -14.47
CA VAL A 64 -44.35 -3.11 -15.92
C VAL A 64 -43.55 -4.30 -16.43
N LYS A 65 -44.09 -5.02 -17.41
CA LYS A 65 -43.48 -6.25 -17.93
C LYS A 65 -42.21 -5.96 -18.74
N ASP A 66 -42.27 -4.97 -19.63
CA ASP A 66 -41.18 -4.67 -20.57
C ASP A 66 -40.29 -3.52 -20.05
N PRO A 67 -38.96 -3.58 -20.28
CA PRO A 67 -38.07 -2.49 -19.92
C PRO A 67 -38.42 -1.18 -20.62
N VAL A 68 -38.37 -0.08 -19.87
CA VAL A 68 -38.58 1.28 -20.40
C VAL A 68 -37.23 1.83 -20.87
N THR A 69 -37.14 2.21 -22.14
CA THR A 69 -35.93 2.83 -22.70
C THR A 69 -36.07 4.35 -22.71
N VAL A 70 -35.09 5.06 -22.15
CA VAL A 70 -35.08 6.53 -22.09
C VAL A 70 -33.77 7.09 -22.65
N PRO A 71 -33.80 7.97 -23.66
CA PRO A 71 -32.61 8.63 -24.19
C PRO A 71 -32.08 9.67 -23.19
N VAL A 72 -30.77 9.86 -23.15
CA VAL A 72 -30.15 10.93 -22.36
C VAL A 72 -30.65 12.29 -22.84
N GLY A 73 -31.01 13.17 -21.90
CA GLY A 73 -31.63 14.46 -22.16
C GLY A 73 -33.15 14.41 -22.31
N GLY A 74 -33.74 13.21 -22.30
CA GLY A 74 -35.18 13.01 -22.48
C GLY A 74 -35.86 12.33 -21.30
N CYS A 75 -37.17 12.12 -21.45
CA CYS A 75 -38.00 11.37 -20.52
C CYS A 75 -38.89 10.37 -21.25
N SER A 76 -39.30 9.30 -20.56
CA SER A 76 -40.31 8.35 -21.02
C SER A 76 -41.68 9.02 -21.20
N LYS A 77 -42.61 8.31 -21.85
CA LYS A 77 -44.04 8.56 -21.68
C LYS A 77 -44.45 8.31 -20.21
N SER A 78 -45.56 8.89 -19.79
CA SER A 78 -46.14 8.61 -18.46
C SER A 78 -46.59 7.15 -18.39
N ILE A 79 -46.17 6.46 -17.34
CA ILE A 79 -46.41 5.03 -17.10
C ILE A 79 -47.51 4.92 -16.07
N ALA A 80 -48.66 4.36 -16.47
CA ALA A 80 -49.78 4.13 -15.56
C ALA A 80 -49.47 2.94 -14.62
N THR A 81 -49.90 3.05 -13.37
CA THR A 81 -49.78 1.96 -12.39
C THR A 81 -50.91 2.03 -11.37
N THR A 82 -51.30 0.88 -10.84
CA THR A 82 -52.21 0.77 -9.69
C THR A 82 -51.45 0.70 -8.36
N LEU A 83 -50.11 0.56 -8.42
CA LEU A 83 -49.26 0.48 -7.23
C LEU A 83 -49.03 1.87 -6.63
N ARG A 84 -49.09 1.97 -5.30
CA ARG A 84 -48.78 3.21 -4.56
C ARG A 84 -47.30 3.41 -4.26
N ARG A 85 -46.51 2.35 -4.44
CA ARG A 85 -45.06 2.34 -4.29
C ARG A 85 -44.50 1.63 -5.50
N VAL A 86 -43.63 2.33 -6.24
CA VAL A 86 -43.01 1.79 -7.44
C VAL A 86 -41.52 1.82 -7.27
N THR A 87 -40.88 0.68 -7.49
CA THR A 87 -39.42 0.58 -7.56
C THR A 87 -39.00 0.66 -9.02
N ILE A 88 -38.01 1.51 -9.28
CA ILE A 88 -37.42 1.74 -10.58
C ILE A 88 -35.93 1.43 -10.46
N THR A 89 -35.43 0.58 -11.33
CA THR A 89 -34.01 0.22 -11.40
C THR A 89 -33.49 0.49 -12.80
N GLU A 90 -32.42 1.25 -12.90
CA GLU A 90 -31.68 1.42 -14.15
C GLU A 90 -30.80 0.19 -14.39
N ALA A 91 -30.88 -0.40 -15.58
CA ALA A 91 -30.03 -1.51 -15.98
C ALA A 91 -28.57 -1.06 -16.10
N ALA A 92 -27.64 -1.88 -15.60
CA ALA A 92 -26.21 -1.59 -15.68
C ALA A 92 -25.76 -1.47 -17.13
N ARG A 93 -25.02 -0.40 -17.44
CA ARG A 93 -24.41 -0.19 -18.76
C ARG A 93 -22.92 0.09 -18.59
N SER A 94 -22.10 -0.67 -19.29
CA SER A 94 -20.63 -0.52 -19.24
C SER A 94 -20.20 0.92 -19.54
N GLY A 95 -19.26 1.43 -18.77
CA GLY A 95 -18.72 2.79 -18.88
C GLY A 95 -19.54 3.88 -18.18
N PHE A 96 -20.68 3.56 -17.56
CA PHE A 96 -21.51 4.54 -16.86
C PHE A 96 -21.94 4.04 -15.47
N VAL A 97 -22.09 4.99 -14.55
CA VAL A 97 -22.66 4.74 -13.22
C VAL A 97 -23.66 5.84 -12.84
N ALA A 98 -24.66 5.49 -12.04
CA ALA A 98 -25.57 6.47 -11.46
C ALA A 98 -24.78 7.43 -10.54
N ALA A 99 -24.95 8.73 -10.77
CA ALA A 99 -24.39 9.80 -9.96
C ALA A 99 -25.43 10.40 -9.03
N ASN A 100 -26.69 10.45 -9.47
CA ASN A 100 -27.80 10.94 -8.66
C ASN A 100 -29.12 10.31 -9.12
N ILE A 101 -30.06 10.18 -8.20
CA ILE A 101 -31.46 9.86 -8.46
C ILE A 101 -32.31 10.81 -7.63
N ALA A 102 -33.30 11.44 -8.26
CA ALA A 102 -34.20 12.38 -7.61
C ALA A 102 -35.64 12.16 -8.08
N ALA A 103 -36.60 12.29 -7.17
CA ALA A 103 -38.03 12.24 -7.48
C ALA A 103 -38.69 13.60 -7.26
N LYS A 104 -39.61 13.97 -8.16
CA LYS A 104 -40.45 15.17 -8.08
C LYS A 104 -41.95 14.79 -8.23
N PRO A 105 -42.88 15.52 -7.58
CA PRO A 105 -42.64 16.55 -6.57
C PRO A 105 -41.89 16.04 -5.33
N ASP A 106 -41.38 16.95 -4.49
CA ASP A 106 -40.62 16.55 -3.30
C ASP A 106 -41.46 15.72 -2.32
N GLY A 107 -40.81 14.86 -1.54
CA GLY A 107 -41.49 13.90 -0.64
C GLY A 107 -42.05 12.64 -1.32
N ARG A 108 -41.86 12.51 -2.64
CA ARG A 108 -42.18 11.29 -3.41
C ARG A 108 -41.13 10.21 -3.29
N GLU A 109 -39.87 10.55 -3.07
CA GLU A 109 -38.81 9.57 -2.82
C GLU A 109 -39.04 8.88 -1.47
N ILE A 110 -39.04 7.55 -1.47
CA ILE A 110 -39.11 6.73 -0.25
C ILE A 110 -37.70 6.31 0.15
N SER A 111 -36.97 5.76 -0.83
CA SER A 111 -35.62 5.24 -0.62
C SER A 111 -34.89 5.23 -1.96
N LYS A 112 -33.57 5.44 -1.93
CA LYS A 112 -32.70 5.26 -3.10
C LYS A 112 -31.43 4.51 -2.72
N ASP A 113 -30.90 3.79 -3.70
CA ASP A 113 -29.61 3.13 -3.67
C ASP A 113 -28.88 3.49 -4.96
N LEU A 114 -27.89 4.38 -4.86
CA LEU A 114 -27.11 4.82 -6.02
C LEU A 114 -26.19 3.71 -6.54
N ALA A 115 -25.71 2.81 -5.69
CA ALA A 115 -24.82 1.72 -6.10
C ALA A 115 -25.56 0.68 -6.95
N LYS A 116 -26.84 0.46 -6.66
CA LYS A 116 -27.74 -0.41 -7.45
C LYS A 116 -28.57 0.34 -8.48
N ALA A 117 -28.33 1.64 -8.66
CA ALA A 117 -29.11 2.53 -9.51
C ALA A 117 -30.63 2.31 -9.36
N THR A 118 -31.11 2.25 -8.11
CA THR A 118 -32.49 1.89 -7.77
C THR A 118 -33.14 2.95 -6.88
N VAL A 119 -34.43 3.23 -7.11
CA VAL A 119 -35.23 4.11 -6.26
C VAL A 119 -36.64 3.55 -6.09
N THR A 120 -37.20 3.71 -4.89
CA THR A 120 -38.62 3.45 -4.65
C THR A 120 -39.31 4.78 -4.39
N VAL A 121 -40.43 5.01 -5.06
CA VAL A 121 -41.18 6.26 -4.98
C VAL A 121 -42.66 6.04 -4.66
N LYS A 122 -43.28 7.01 -3.98
CA LYS A 122 -44.72 7.08 -3.76
C LYS A 122 -45.39 7.49 -5.07
N VAL A 123 -46.50 6.84 -5.41
CA VAL A 123 -47.31 7.16 -6.58
C VAL A 123 -48.76 7.38 -6.15
N PRO A 124 -49.21 8.63 -6.01
CA PRO A 124 -50.60 8.93 -5.65
C PRO A 124 -51.59 8.50 -6.73
N ALA A 125 -52.84 8.39 -6.32
CA ALA A 125 -53.95 8.37 -7.25
C ALA A 125 -54.05 9.72 -7.96
N GLY A 126 -54.38 9.69 -9.25
CA GLY A 126 -54.67 10.90 -10.03
C GLY A 126 -54.19 10.81 -11.47
N GLY A 127 -54.36 11.91 -12.20
CA GLY A 127 -53.95 12.02 -13.60
C GLY A 127 -52.46 12.30 -13.77
N VAL A 128 -52.04 12.48 -15.02
CA VAL A 128 -50.65 12.81 -15.39
C VAL A 128 -50.14 14.12 -14.77
N THR A 129 -51.02 15.02 -14.34
CA THR A 129 -50.68 16.28 -13.67
C THR A 129 -50.18 16.07 -12.24
N SER A 130 -50.51 14.96 -11.58
CA SER A 130 -50.03 14.61 -10.23
C SER A 130 -48.96 13.52 -10.23
N GLN A 131 -48.42 13.19 -11.41
CA GLN A 131 -47.47 12.09 -11.60
C GLN A 131 -46.18 12.29 -10.82
N THR A 132 -45.51 11.17 -10.53
CA THR A 132 -44.18 11.17 -9.94
C THR A 132 -43.12 11.08 -11.03
N THR A 133 -42.30 12.11 -11.17
CA THR A 133 -41.19 12.14 -12.13
C THR A 133 -39.90 11.75 -11.42
N VAL A 134 -39.18 10.78 -11.95
CA VAL A 134 -37.91 10.31 -11.41
C VAL A 134 -36.81 10.59 -12.42
N THR A 135 -35.80 11.34 -12.01
CA THR A 135 -34.65 11.67 -12.84
C THR A 135 -33.43 10.87 -12.39
N PHE A 136 -32.86 10.10 -13.31
CA PHE A 136 -31.60 9.41 -13.14
C PHE A 136 -30.48 10.16 -13.85
N THR A 137 -29.48 10.61 -13.10
CA THR A 137 -28.28 11.27 -13.65
C THR A 137 -27.12 10.29 -13.63
N ASN A 138 -26.51 10.02 -14.79
CA ASN A 138 -25.32 9.17 -14.88
C ASN A 138 -24.08 9.99 -15.12
N LYS A 139 -22.94 9.44 -14.72
CA LYS A 139 -21.62 9.92 -15.10
C LYS A 139 -20.85 8.80 -15.79
N VAL A 140 -19.83 9.18 -16.54
CA VAL A 140 -18.83 8.23 -17.06
C VAL A 140 -18.04 7.63 -15.90
N THR A 141 -17.82 6.32 -15.94
CA THR A 141 -16.92 5.62 -15.03
C THR A 141 -15.49 5.98 -15.42
N PRO A 142 -14.63 6.46 -14.51
CA PRO A 142 -13.23 6.66 -14.81
C PRO A 142 -12.60 5.36 -15.33
N PRO A 143 -11.70 5.40 -16.32
CA PRO A 143 -10.95 4.22 -16.72
C PRO A 143 -10.16 3.70 -15.51
N PRO A 144 -9.92 2.37 -15.41
CA PRO A 144 -9.04 1.82 -14.39
C PRO A 144 -7.68 2.53 -14.43
N PRO A 145 -7.02 2.76 -13.28
CA PRO A 145 -5.67 3.29 -13.27
C PRO A 145 -4.75 2.45 -14.19
N PRO A 146 -3.86 3.09 -14.96
CA PRO A 146 -2.92 2.34 -15.78
C PRO A 146 -2.10 1.39 -14.91
N ALA A 147 -1.80 0.21 -15.45
CA ALA A 147 -0.88 -0.73 -14.82
C ALA A 147 0.54 -0.17 -14.96
N THR A 148 1.18 0.12 -13.83
CA THR A 148 2.54 0.68 -13.81
C THR A 148 3.47 -0.17 -12.97
N LEU A 149 4.72 -0.30 -13.42
CA LEU A 149 5.80 -0.99 -12.72
C LEU A 149 7.00 -0.05 -12.55
N ARG A 150 7.49 0.06 -11.33
CA ARG A 150 8.68 0.82 -10.95
C ARG A 150 9.73 -0.13 -10.39
N VAL A 151 10.98 0.05 -10.80
CA VAL A 151 12.12 -0.71 -10.26
C VAL A 151 12.85 0.13 -9.22
N CYS A 152 13.07 -0.45 -8.05
CA CYS A 152 13.86 0.08 -6.95
C CYS A 152 15.17 -0.69 -6.81
N LYS A 153 16.25 0.03 -6.57
CA LYS A 153 17.55 -0.58 -6.27
C LYS A 153 17.93 -0.29 -4.82
N VAL A 154 17.97 -1.33 -4.01
CA VAL A 154 18.45 -1.26 -2.63
C VAL A 154 19.97 -1.49 -2.62
N ALA A 155 20.68 -0.61 -1.92
CA ALA A 155 22.10 -0.78 -1.60
C ALA A 155 22.22 -1.71 -0.39
N GLY A 156 22.55 -2.98 -0.62
CA GLY A 156 22.91 -3.89 0.45
C GLY A 156 24.38 -3.76 0.84
N PRO A 157 24.87 -4.65 1.73
CA PRO A 157 26.25 -4.59 2.23
C PRO A 157 27.27 -4.57 1.10
N GLY A 158 28.18 -3.61 1.13
CA GLY A 158 29.25 -3.47 0.16
C GLY A 158 28.89 -2.75 -1.14
N VAL A 159 27.64 -2.29 -1.29
CA VAL A 159 27.18 -1.51 -2.46
C VAL A 159 27.11 -0.03 -2.11
N ALA A 160 27.82 0.79 -2.87
CA ALA A 160 27.78 2.25 -2.70
C ALA A 160 26.41 2.81 -3.12
N LYS A 161 25.87 3.73 -2.32
CA LYS A 161 24.71 4.55 -2.75
C LYS A 161 25.10 5.34 -4.00
N GLY A 162 24.17 5.48 -4.94
CA GLY A 162 24.41 6.15 -6.21
C GLY A 162 25.03 5.26 -7.30
N GLN A 163 25.56 4.08 -6.97
CA GLN A 163 26.03 3.12 -7.97
C GLN A 163 24.87 2.73 -8.90
N VAL A 164 25.07 2.87 -10.21
CA VAL A 164 24.01 2.64 -11.21
C VAL A 164 23.97 1.17 -11.64
N PHE A 165 22.77 0.59 -11.61
CA PHE A 165 22.49 -0.77 -12.06
C PHE A 165 21.56 -0.74 -13.27
N LYS A 166 21.80 -1.63 -14.24
CA LYS A 166 21.02 -1.74 -15.46
C LYS A 166 19.98 -2.85 -15.34
N PHE A 167 18.76 -2.56 -15.76
CA PHE A 167 17.65 -3.50 -15.75
C PHE A 167 16.99 -3.62 -17.11
N THR A 168 16.46 -4.79 -17.40
CA THR A 168 15.50 -5.03 -18.47
C THR A 168 14.15 -5.33 -17.83
N VAL A 169 13.10 -4.58 -18.20
CA VAL A 169 11.72 -4.71 -17.74
C VAL A 169 10.85 -5.03 -18.95
N GLY A 170 10.50 -6.29 -19.15
CA GLY A 170 9.94 -6.76 -20.41
C GLY A 170 10.92 -6.50 -21.55
N SER A 171 10.57 -5.59 -22.46
CA SER A 171 11.45 -5.13 -23.55
C SER A 171 12.18 -3.81 -23.25
N ALA A 172 11.83 -3.11 -22.16
CA ALA A 172 12.40 -1.80 -21.84
C ALA A 172 13.72 -1.95 -21.08
N ALA A 173 14.76 -1.22 -21.49
CA ALA A 173 16.02 -1.11 -20.74
C ALA A 173 16.02 0.17 -19.90
N ILE A 174 16.34 0.06 -18.61
CA ILE A 174 16.41 1.19 -17.68
C ILE A 174 17.67 1.12 -16.82
N SER A 175 18.00 2.24 -16.18
CA SER A 175 19.08 2.33 -15.19
C SER A 175 18.55 2.91 -13.89
N VAL A 176 18.93 2.32 -12.75
CA VAL A 176 18.50 2.74 -11.42
C VAL A 176 19.71 2.81 -10.49
N ALA A 177 19.88 3.95 -9.82
CA ALA A 177 20.92 4.14 -8.82
C ALA A 177 20.56 3.43 -7.51
N ALA A 178 21.53 2.79 -6.86
CA ALA A 178 21.35 2.15 -5.57
C ALA A 178 20.99 3.17 -4.48
N GLY A 179 20.00 2.82 -3.66
CA GLY A 179 19.36 3.72 -2.70
C GLY A 179 18.21 4.55 -3.30
N SER A 180 17.77 4.25 -4.52
CA SER A 180 16.72 4.99 -5.21
C SER A 180 15.87 4.07 -6.08
N CYS A 181 14.86 4.64 -6.73
CA CYS A 181 14.01 3.92 -7.66
C CYS A 181 13.82 4.73 -8.93
N GLY A 182 13.68 4.03 -10.06
CA GLY A 182 13.42 4.65 -11.35
C GLY A 182 12.01 5.23 -11.47
N ALA A 183 11.78 5.92 -12.59
CA ALA A 183 10.45 6.35 -12.98
C ALA A 183 9.52 5.13 -13.21
N PRO A 184 8.22 5.23 -12.88
CA PRO A 184 7.25 4.20 -13.23
C PRO A 184 7.16 4.01 -14.75
N ILE A 185 7.00 2.76 -15.17
CA ILE A 185 6.79 2.37 -16.57
C ILE A 185 5.36 1.86 -16.70
N THR A 186 4.61 2.39 -17.65
CA THR A 186 3.27 1.87 -17.99
C THR A 186 3.42 0.61 -18.83
N LEU A 187 2.80 -0.48 -18.38
CA LEU A 187 2.88 -1.79 -19.02
C LEU A 187 1.47 -2.40 -19.14
N PRO A 188 1.23 -3.31 -20.09
CA PRO A 188 0.03 -4.14 -20.04
C PRO A 188 -0.05 -4.89 -18.71
N ALA A 189 -1.26 -5.04 -18.18
CA ALA A 189 -1.48 -5.90 -17.01
C ALA A 189 -1.14 -7.36 -17.36
N GLY A 190 -0.46 -8.05 -16.46
CA GLY A 190 0.03 -9.41 -16.69
C GLY A 190 1.41 -9.65 -16.10
N ASN A 191 2.01 -10.77 -16.48
CA ASN A 191 3.34 -11.16 -16.01
C ASN A 191 4.41 -10.43 -16.82
N VAL A 192 5.30 -9.73 -16.13
CA VAL A 192 6.44 -9.00 -16.69
C VAL A 192 7.73 -9.55 -16.10
N THR A 193 8.65 -9.97 -16.96
CA THR A 193 10.00 -10.35 -16.54
C THR A 193 10.84 -9.10 -16.30
N VAL A 194 11.46 -9.02 -15.13
CA VAL A 194 12.45 -8.00 -14.76
C VAL A 194 13.77 -8.71 -14.56
N LYS A 195 14.84 -8.19 -15.17
CA LYS A 195 16.18 -8.75 -15.05
C LYS A 195 17.20 -7.66 -14.74
N GLU A 196 17.96 -7.83 -13.67
CA GLU A 196 19.15 -7.04 -13.40
C GLU A 196 20.32 -7.57 -14.23
N THR A 197 21.08 -6.67 -14.88
CA THR A 197 22.32 -7.05 -15.55
C THR A 197 23.40 -7.31 -14.50
N ALA A 198 24.08 -8.45 -14.61
CA ALA A 198 25.16 -8.82 -13.69
C ALA A 198 26.22 -7.71 -13.63
N THR A 199 26.56 -7.32 -12.40
CA THR A 199 27.61 -6.33 -12.12
C THR A 199 28.78 -7.05 -11.47
N ALA A 200 29.98 -6.92 -12.06
CA ALA A 200 31.16 -7.63 -11.58
C ALA A 200 31.42 -7.36 -10.09
N GLY A 201 31.68 -8.44 -9.34
CA GLY A 201 31.96 -8.37 -7.90
C GLY A 201 30.75 -8.13 -7.00
N LEU A 202 29.52 -8.11 -7.53
CA LEU A 202 28.28 -7.99 -6.76
C LEU A 202 27.32 -9.14 -7.08
N ALA A 203 26.42 -9.42 -6.14
CA ALA A 203 25.37 -10.42 -6.30
C ALA A 203 24.02 -9.87 -5.80
N VAL A 204 22.94 -10.23 -6.49
CA VAL A 204 21.57 -9.96 -6.00
C VAL A 204 21.32 -10.88 -4.81
N SER A 205 20.89 -10.32 -3.69
CA SER A 205 20.58 -11.06 -2.46
C SER A 205 19.10 -11.15 -2.16
N ALA A 206 18.29 -10.21 -2.65
CA ALA A 206 16.86 -10.22 -2.43
C ALA A 206 16.12 -9.52 -3.58
N ILE A 207 14.95 -10.05 -3.90
CA ILE A 207 13.98 -9.43 -4.80
C ILE A 207 12.62 -9.42 -4.10
N ALA A 208 11.98 -8.26 -4.02
CA ALA A 208 10.70 -8.10 -3.36
C ALA A 208 9.74 -7.26 -4.22
N VAL A 209 8.44 -7.53 -4.11
CA VAL A 209 7.39 -6.75 -4.80
C VAL A 209 6.43 -6.16 -3.78
N THR A 210 6.07 -4.90 -3.97
CA THR A 210 5.07 -4.18 -3.17
C THR A 210 4.09 -3.43 -4.08
N GLY A 211 2.99 -2.95 -3.51
CA GLY A 211 1.91 -2.29 -4.25
C GLY A 211 0.80 -3.26 -4.64
N VAL A 212 0.14 -3.01 -5.78
CA VAL A 212 -1.01 -3.82 -6.24
C VAL A 212 -0.61 -5.11 -6.96
N GLY A 213 0.65 -5.20 -7.40
CA GLY A 213 1.19 -6.38 -8.07
C GLY A 213 1.74 -7.42 -7.09
N THR A 214 2.13 -8.58 -7.63
CA THR A 214 2.69 -9.68 -6.83
C THR A 214 3.96 -10.26 -7.48
N LEU A 215 4.83 -10.84 -6.65
CA LEU A 215 5.98 -11.61 -7.11
C LEU A 215 5.50 -13.00 -7.52
N VAL A 216 5.66 -13.38 -8.79
CA VAL A 216 5.30 -14.70 -9.31
C VAL A 216 6.46 -15.68 -9.11
N SER A 217 7.67 -15.25 -9.46
CA SER A 217 8.90 -16.00 -9.23
C SER A 217 10.10 -15.07 -9.16
N SER A 218 11.18 -15.54 -8.54
CA SER A 218 12.47 -14.86 -8.49
C SER A 218 13.61 -15.86 -8.51
N ASP A 219 14.72 -15.44 -9.10
CA ASP A 219 16.00 -16.12 -9.08
C ASP A 219 17.10 -15.06 -8.88
N THR A 220 17.67 -15.06 -7.68
CA THR A 220 18.71 -14.11 -7.29
C THR A 220 20.07 -14.43 -7.92
N ALA A 221 20.31 -15.68 -8.34
CA ALA A 221 21.57 -16.05 -9.00
C ALA A 221 21.64 -15.48 -10.41
N SER A 222 20.54 -15.55 -11.18
CA SER A 222 20.43 -14.92 -12.50
C SER A 222 19.99 -13.45 -12.47
N GLY A 223 19.60 -12.94 -11.29
CA GLY A 223 19.09 -11.58 -11.12
C GLY A 223 17.75 -11.36 -11.84
N THR A 224 16.89 -12.38 -11.89
CA THR A 224 15.63 -12.35 -12.65
C THR A 224 14.43 -12.48 -11.71
N ALA A 225 13.32 -11.80 -12.03
CA ALA A 225 12.03 -12.01 -11.41
C ALA A 225 10.88 -11.87 -12.40
N VAL A 226 9.82 -12.63 -12.18
CA VAL A 226 8.54 -12.46 -12.87
C VAL A 226 7.58 -11.75 -11.92
N VAL A 227 7.12 -10.58 -12.32
CA VAL A 227 6.22 -9.73 -11.53
C VAL A 227 4.87 -9.68 -12.21
N LYS A 228 3.79 -10.00 -11.49
CA LYS A 228 2.42 -9.80 -11.97
C LYS A 228 2.02 -8.35 -11.74
N VAL A 229 1.92 -7.58 -12.82
CA VAL A 229 1.50 -6.18 -12.82
C VAL A 229 -0.02 -6.11 -12.94
N ALA A 230 -0.69 -5.42 -12.01
CA ALA A 230 -2.12 -5.18 -12.00
C ALA A 230 -2.43 -3.68 -12.24
N SER A 231 -3.71 -3.35 -12.48
CA SER A 231 -4.17 -1.96 -12.59
C SER A 231 -3.81 -1.19 -11.31
N GLY A 232 -3.05 -0.09 -11.45
CA GLY A 232 -2.44 0.64 -10.35
C GLY A 232 -0.91 0.52 -10.31
N ALA A 233 -0.32 0.89 -9.17
CA ALA A 233 1.12 0.99 -9.00
C ALA A 233 1.75 -0.27 -8.39
N THR A 234 2.72 -0.84 -9.11
CA THR A 234 3.55 -1.95 -8.65
C THR A 234 5.00 -1.49 -8.52
N THR A 235 5.68 -1.90 -7.44
CA THR A 235 7.12 -1.67 -7.25
C THR A 235 7.83 -3.00 -7.08
N VAL A 236 8.93 -3.20 -7.79
CA VAL A 236 9.87 -4.32 -7.57
C VAL A 236 11.21 -3.78 -7.07
N SER A 237 11.72 -4.34 -5.99
CA SER A 237 12.97 -3.93 -5.35
C SER A 237 14.01 -5.03 -5.49
N TYR A 238 15.19 -4.66 -5.99
CA TYR A 238 16.37 -5.53 -6.07
C TYR A 238 17.42 -5.07 -5.08
N THR A 239 17.87 -5.96 -4.19
CA THR A 239 18.97 -5.72 -3.26
C THR A 239 20.21 -6.42 -3.75
N ASN A 240 21.32 -5.68 -3.84
CA ASN A 240 22.63 -6.28 -4.15
C ASN A 240 23.55 -6.11 -2.98
N HIS A 241 24.49 -7.03 -2.88
CA HIS A 241 25.59 -6.98 -1.94
C HIS A 241 26.90 -7.33 -2.64
N LYS A 242 28.01 -6.97 -2.02
CA LYS A 242 29.33 -7.49 -2.37
C LYS A 242 29.54 -8.80 -1.61
N PRO A 243 29.71 -9.95 -2.30
CA PRO A 243 29.99 -11.22 -1.64
C PRO A 243 31.21 -11.11 -0.71
N GLY A 244 31.12 -11.73 0.46
CA GLY A 244 32.15 -11.66 1.49
C GLY A 244 32.06 -10.44 2.42
N VAL A 245 31.13 -9.50 2.20
CA VAL A 245 30.84 -8.42 3.16
C VAL A 245 29.79 -8.89 4.16
N THR A 246 30.17 -9.06 5.42
CA THR A 246 29.32 -9.50 6.54
C THR A 246 29.21 -8.45 7.65
N GLY A 247 28.21 -8.61 8.52
CA GLY A 247 27.99 -7.77 9.70
C GLY A 247 27.37 -6.40 9.39
N CYS A 248 27.36 -5.52 10.38
CA CYS A 248 26.96 -4.12 10.27
C CYS A 248 27.88 -3.26 11.13
N VAL A 249 27.97 -1.97 10.81
CA VAL A 249 28.80 -1.01 11.56
C VAL A 249 27.96 -0.10 12.44
N ARG A 250 28.55 0.36 13.53
CA ARG A 250 28.01 1.38 14.43
C ARG A 250 28.97 2.56 14.47
N GLY A 251 28.42 3.77 14.46
CA GLY A 251 29.21 5.01 14.48
C GLY A 251 29.69 5.38 15.88
N ASP A 252 30.55 6.41 15.94
CA ASP A 252 31.18 6.88 17.19
C ASP A 252 30.17 7.23 18.28
N GLY A 253 29.05 7.87 17.90
CA GLY A 253 27.99 8.26 18.83
C GLY A 253 27.36 7.07 19.55
N TYR A 254 27.27 5.91 18.89
CA TYR A 254 26.77 4.69 19.53
C TYR A 254 27.74 4.21 20.60
N TYR A 255 29.01 4.01 20.26
CA TYR A 255 29.99 3.48 21.22
C TYR A 255 30.27 4.45 22.38
N LYS A 256 30.24 5.76 22.10
CA LYS A 256 30.34 6.80 23.13
C LYS A 256 29.20 6.73 24.16
N SER A 257 27.98 6.46 23.71
CA SER A 257 26.80 6.37 24.58
C SER A 257 26.60 4.99 25.19
N ASN A 258 27.38 3.98 24.80
CA ASN A 258 27.23 2.59 25.24
C ASN A 258 28.57 2.01 25.76
N PRO A 259 29.14 2.56 26.85
CA PRO A 259 30.43 2.11 27.39
C PRO A 259 30.43 0.64 27.84
N ASP A 260 29.28 0.09 28.22
CA ASP A 260 29.15 -1.34 28.55
C ASP A 260 29.37 -2.24 27.33
N VAL A 261 28.90 -1.81 26.15
CA VAL A 261 29.13 -2.52 24.88
C VAL A 261 30.62 -2.48 24.53
N VAL A 262 31.25 -1.32 24.68
CA VAL A 262 32.70 -1.17 24.49
C VAL A 262 33.46 -2.11 25.44
N SER A 263 33.10 -2.14 26.72
CA SER A 263 33.73 -2.99 27.73
C SER A 263 33.63 -4.47 27.39
N LYS A 264 32.46 -4.94 26.95
CA LYS A 264 32.26 -6.32 26.48
C LYS A 264 33.09 -6.66 25.26
N LEU A 265 33.20 -5.74 24.29
CA LEU A 265 34.00 -5.95 23.08
C LEU A 265 35.50 -5.95 23.38
N VAL A 266 35.97 -5.07 24.28
CA VAL A 266 37.36 -5.05 24.75
C VAL A 266 37.69 -6.35 25.50
N ALA A 267 36.80 -6.83 26.36
CA ALA A 267 36.95 -8.12 27.04
C ALA A 267 37.03 -9.29 26.04
N LYS A 268 36.14 -9.31 25.03
CA LYS A 268 36.16 -10.29 23.94
C LYS A 268 37.48 -10.25 23.14
N ASN A 269 38.14 -9.10 23.08
CA ASN A 269 39.42 -8.88 22.40
C ASN A 269 40.63 -9.08 23.33
N GLY A 270 40.53 -9.93 24.36
CA GLY A 270 41.65 -10.22 25.27
C GLY A 270 41.93 -9.12 26.29
N GLY A 271 40.93 -8.28 26.60
CA GLY A 271 41.00 -7.28 27.68
C GLY A 271 41.59 -5.92 27.29
N SER A 272 42.04 -5.76 26.04
CA SER A 272 42.54 -4.47 25.56
C SER A 272 42.22 -4.20 24.09
N LEU A 273 42.25 -2.93 23.70
CA LEU A 273 42.12 -2.47 22.32
C LEU A 273 43.40 -1.72 21.92
N VAL A 274 44.11 -2.23 20.91
CA VAL A 274 45.41 -1.67 20.50
C VAL A 274 45.22 -0.55 19.47
N ILE A 275 45.62 0.67 19.85
CA ILE A 275 45.65 1.86 18.98
C ILE A 275 47.05 2.46 19.00
N GLY A 276 47.67 2.63 17.83
CA GLY A 276 49.04 3.20 17.75
C GLY A 276 50.12 2.39 18.47
N GLY A 277 49.88 1.10 18.72
CA GLY A 277 50.75 0.25 19.54
C GLY A 277 50.49 0.36 21.06
N VAL A 278 49.56 1.19 21.50
CA VAL A 278 49.16 1.32 22.91
C VAL A 278 47.94 0.43 23.18
N ALA A 279 48.06 -0.47 24.15
CA ALA A 279 46.95 -1.30 24.63
C ALA A 279 46.06 -0.49 25.58
N LEU A 280 44.83 -0.20 25.13
CA LEU A 280 43.87 0.60 25.89
C LEU A 280 42.85 -0.30 26.59
N ASN A 281 42.60 -0.05 27.87
CA ASN A 281 41.48 -0.65 28.58
C ASN A 281 40.16 0.11 28.28
N ALA A 282 39.03 -0.45 28.69
CA ALA A 282 37.71 0.14 28.40
C ALA A 282 37.52 1.57 28.96
N SER A 283 38.12 1.88 30.11
CA SER A 283 38.06 3.22 30.71
C SER A 283 38.84 4.24 29.87
N GLN A 284 40.05 3.88 29.41
CA GLN A 284 40.87 4.70 28.52
C GLN A 284 40.17 4.93 27.17
N VAL A 285 39.55 3.89 26.59
CA VAL A 285 38.74 4.02 25.37
C VAL A 285 37.60 5.03 25.57
N THR A 286 36.86 4.90 26.67
CA THR A 286 35.75 5.82 27.01
C THR A 286 36.24 7.26 27.20
N ALA A 287 37.41 7.44 27.81
CA ALA A 287 38.01 8.75 28.01
C ALA A 287 38.40 9.41 26.67
N ILE A 288 38.99 8.67 25.74
CA ILE A 288 39.38 9.19 24.41
C ILE A 288 38.16 9.63 23.60
N TYR A 289 37.04 8.91 23.66
CA TYR A 289 35.77 9.33 23.03
C TYR A 289 35.18 10.65 23.56
N LYS A 290 35.60 11.08 24.76
CA LYS A 290 35.15 12.32 25.39
C LYS A 290 36.05 13.52 25.09
N ARG A 291 37.22 13.31 24.48
CA ARG A 291 38.15 14.41 24.14
C ARG A 291 37.57 15.30 23.05
N ASN A 292 37.96 16.57 23.09
CA ASN A 292 37.62 17.54 22.06
C ASN A 292 38.35 17.22 20.74
N SER A 293 37.95 17.90 19.67
CA SER A 293 38.48 17.68 18.32
C SER A 293 39.62 18.62 17.94
N ASP A 294 40.14 19.41 18.88
CA ASP A 294 41.16 20.45 18.63
C ASP A 294 42.50 19.82 18.22
N ASN A 295 42.83 18.67 18.80
CA ASN A 295 43.91 17.81 18.35
C ASN A 295 43.40 16.84 17.28
N TYR A 296 43.98 16.89 16.09
CA TYR A 296 43.54 16.03 15.00
C TYR A 296 43.86 14.55 15.26
N LEU A 297 44.83 14.26 16.13
CA LEU A 297 45.13 12.89 16.53
C LEU A 297 43.98 12.30 17.36
N ASP A 298 43.32 13.09 18.21
CA ASP A 298 42.15 12.61 18.95
C ASP A 298 41.00 12.21 18.00
N GLN A 299 40.85 12.90 16.85
CA GLN A 299 39.88 12.51 15.82
C GLN A 299 40.25 11.17 15.16
N VAL A 300 41.54 10.96 14.82
CA VAL A 300 42.03 9.69 14.27
C VAL A 300 41.81 8.56 15.28
N SER A 301 42.20 8.77 16.53
CA SER A 301 42.01 7.85 17.65
C SER A 301 40.56 7.47 17.81
N GLN A 302 39.63 8.43 17.85
CA GLN A 302 38.20 8.16 17.98
C GLN A 302 37.66 7.32 16.82
N LYS A 303 38.09 7.59 15.58
CA LYS A 303 37.65 6.81 14.41
C LYS A 303 38.22 5.40 14.40
N LEU A 304 39.47 5.21 14.81
CA LEU A 304 40.07 3.88 15.00
C LEU A 304 39.37 3.12 16.14
N LEU A 305 39.10 3.80 17.25
CA LEU A 305 38.38 3.25 18.39
C LEU A 305 36.96 2.83 18.05
N THR A 306 36.37 3.34 16.98
CA THR A 306 35.08 2.87 16.44
C THR A 306 35.25 1.76 15.41
N ALA A 307 36.24 1.87 14.53
CA ALA A 307 36.49 0.88 13.49
C ALA A 307 36.86 -0.48 14.08
N ARG A 308 37.70 -0.51 15.12
CA ARG A 308 38.17 -1.75 15.74
C ARG A 308 37.04 -2.53 16.45
N PRO A 309 36.16 -1.94 17.28
CA PRO A 309 34.97 -2.61 17.79
C PRO A 309 34.03 -3.14 16.71
N ASN A 310 33.86 -2.42 15.60
CA ASN A 310 33.09 -2.93 14.45
C ASN A 310 33.72 -4.23 13.90
N GLN A 311 35.04 -4.31 13.78
CA GLN A 311 35.73 -5.54 13.39
C GLN A 311 35.50 -6.68 14.40
N ILE A 312 35.63 -6.39 15.69
CA ILE A 312 35.46 -7.36 16.79
C ILE A 312 34.00 -7.86 16.87
N SER A 313 33.03 -7.02 16.51
CA SER A 313 31.61 -7.38 16.41
C SER A 313 31.27 -8.17 15.16
N GLY A 314 32.24 -8.45 14.28
CA GLY A 314 32.07 -9.29 13.09
C GLY A 314 31.73 -8.53 11.81
N ALA A 315 31.87 -7.20 11.81
CA ALA A 315 31.77 -6.41 10.59
C ALA A 315 32.99 -6.67 9.71
N SER A 316 32.74 -7.13 8.48
CA SER A 316 33.79 -7.29 7.47
C SER A 316 34.46 -5.95 7.15
N THR A 317 35.75 -5.99 6.86
CA THR A 317 36.53 -4.78 6.53
C THR A 317 37.00 -4.86 5.09
N PRO A 318 36.52 -3.98 4.19
CA PRO A 318 37.05 -3.89 2.84
C PRO A 318 38.56 -3.67 2.83
N ALA A 319 39.28 -4.20 1.83
CA ALA A 319 40.74 -4.13 1.78
C ALA A 319 41.29 -2.69 1.87
N ASP A 320 40.65 -1.73 1.18
CA ASP A 320 41.07 -0.32 1.23
C ASP A 320 40.79 0.31 2.60
N THR A 321 39.71 -0.11 3.27
CA THR A 321 39.44 0.29 4.65
C THR A 321 40.49 -0.30 5.60
N GLN A 322 40.90 -1.55 5.40
CA GLN A 322 41.95 -2.16 6.23
C GLN A 322 43.28 -1.42 6.06
N LYS A 323 43.66 -1.07 4.82
CA LYS A 323 44.83 -0.20 4.56
C LYS A 323 44.74 1.14 5.29
N ALA A 324 43.55 1.77 5.30
CA ALA A 324 43.33 3.01 6.04
C ALA A 324 43.42 2.83 7.57
N ILE A 325 42.92 1.71 8.11
CA ILE A 325 43.09 1.35 9.53
C ILE A 325 44.57 1.17 9.86
N ASP A 326 45.32 0.42 9.05
CA ASP A 326 46.74 0.17 9.27
C ASP A 326 47.56 1.47 9.17
N ALA A 327 47.26 2.33 8.19
CA ALA A 327 47.86 3.65 8.05
C ALA A 327 47.55 4.56 9.25
N ALA A 328 46.30 4.57 9.73
CA ALA A 328 45.93 5.34 10.92
C ALA A 328 46.61 4.81 12.19
N GLN A 329 46.77 3.49 12.35
CA GLN A 329 47.56 2.93 13.44
C GLN A 329 49.04 3.35 13.36
N ALA A 330 49.62 3.38 12.16
CA ALA A 330 50.98 3.88 11.97
C ALA A 330 51.09 5.38 12.27
N LEU A 331 50.10 6.20 11.89
CA LEU A 331 50.07 7.62 12.20
C LEU A 331 50.03 7.86 13.71
N GLU A 332 49.11 7.16 14.41
CA GLU A 332 49.02 7.19 15.88
C GLU A 332 50.37 6.87 16.53
N LYS A 333 51.01 5.78 16.10
CA LYS A 333 52.32 5.37 16.63
C LYS A 333 53.37 6.46 16.41
N ASN A 334 53.44 7.03 15.20
CA ASN A 334 54.44 8.04 14.86
C ASN A 334 54.20 9.40 15.54
N ALA A 335 52.95 9.70 15.89
CA ALA A 335 52.54 10.98 16.46
C ALA A 335 52.55 11.00 18.00
N GLY A 336 53.07 9.95 18.66
CA GLY A 336 53.17 9.85 20.13
C GLY A 336 52.04 9.05 20.79
N GLY A 337 51.20 8.38 20.00
CA GLY A 337 50.15 7.50 20.46
C GLY A 337 48.87 8.20 20.91
N PRO A 338 47.81 7.42 21.19
CA PRO A 338 46.46 7.94 21.40
C PRO A 338 46.27 8.67 22.74
N LEU A 339 47.24 8.65 23.66
CA LEU A 339 47.08 9.25 24.99
C LEU A 339 47.67 10.65 25.11
N THR A 340 48.81 10.89 24.48
CA THR A 340 49.61 12.12 24.63
C THR A 340 50.02 12.73 23.29
N GLY A 341 49.84 12.00 22.19
CA GLY A 341 50.28 12.41 20.87
C GLY A 341 49.47 13.58 20.30
N LYS A 342 50.05 14.24 19.30
CA LYS A 342 49.43 15.38 18.61
C LYS A 342 49.59 15.28 17.11
N ALA A 343 48.57 15.71 16.38
CA ALA A 343 48.62 15.83 14.93
C ALA A 343 47.81 17.02 14.43
N THR A 344 48.18 17.49 13.25
CA THR A 344 47.41 18.44 12.44
C THR A 344 46.67 17.69 11.33
N PRO A 345 45.67 18.29 10.67
CA PRO A 345 44.99 17.68 9.52
C PRO A 345 45.94 17.24 8.39
N SER A 346 47.07 17.93 8.23
CA SER A 346 48.09 17.69 7.20
C SER A 346 49.21 16.75 7.61
N THR A 347 49.22 16.26 8.87
CA THR A 347 50.21 15.28 9.33
C THR A 347 50.14 14.03 8.47
N LYS A 348 51.29 13.58 7.95
CA LYS A 348 51.37 12.50 6.96
C LYS A 348 51.86 11.20 7.57
N VAL A 349 51.41 10.11 6.99
CA VAL A 349 51.95 8.76 7.21
C VAL A 349 52.04 8.04 5.87
N THR A 350 53.10 7.29 5.65
CA THR A 350 53.20 6.37 4.51
C THR A 350 53.05 4.94 5.03
N SER A 351 52.08 4.20 4.49
CA SER A 351 51.83 2.80 4.83
C SER A 351 51.49 2.02 3.56
N GLY A 352 52.15 0.88 3.36
CA GLY A 352 51.96 0.05 2.16
C GLY A 352 52.20 0.78 0.83
N GLY A 353 53.12 1.75 0.80
CA GLY A 353 53.45 2.54 -0.39
C GLY A 353 52.48 3.69 -0.70
N VAL A 354 51.43 3.89 0.12
CA VAL A 354 50.47 5.00 -0.03
C VAL A 354 50.68 6.01 1.09
N THR A 355 50.72 7.30 0.73
CA THR A 355 50.81 8.40 1.69
C THR A 355 49.43 8.96 1.97
N TYR A 356 49.06 9.01 3.25
CA TYR A 356 47.81 9.58 3.73
C TYR A 356 48.07 10.79 4.61
N THR A 357 47.17 11.78 4.58
CA THR A 357 47.06 12.79 5.64
C THR A 357 46.13 12.31 6.75
N ALA A 358 46.29 12.87 7.96
CA ALA A 358 45.39 12.59 9.07
C ALA A 358 43.92 12.88 8.69
N SER A 359 43.66 13.96 7.94
CA SER A 359 42.32 14.30 7.46
C SER A 359 41.72 13.28 6.50
N GLN A 360 42.52 12.74 5.58
CA GLN A 360 42.07 11.67 4.69
C GLN A 360 41.70 10.41 5.48
N LEU A 361 42.49 10.06 6.49
CA LEU A 361 42.23 8.89 7.34
C LEU A 361 40.95 9.07 8.16
N VAL A 362 40.73 10.24 8.77
CA VAL A 362 39.49 10.54 9.49
C VAL A 362 38.27 10.40 8.58
N GLY A 363 38.34 10.93 7.35
CA GLY A 363 37.27 10.82 6.37
C GLY A 363 36.96 9.37 5.97
N LEU A 364 37.98 8.60 5.59
CA LEU A 364 37.83 7.20 5.18
C LEU A 364 37.26 6.33 6.30
N LEU A 365 37.78 6.48 7.52
CA LEU A 365 37.28 5.72 8.68
C LEU A 365 35.88 6.18 9.10
N ALA A 366 35.56 7.47 8.98
CA ALA A 366 34.19 7.95 9.21
C ALA A 366 33.20 7.33 8.22
N SER A 367 33.56 7.23 6.93
CA SER A 367 32.72 6.56 5.93
C SER A 367 32.53 5.08 6.20
N TYR A 368 33.56 4.38 6.69
CA TYR A 368 33.43 3.00 7.14
C TYR A 368 32.51 2.88 8.35
N ASN A 369 32.80 3.63 9.42
CA ASN A 369 32.05 3.56 10.69
C ASN A 369 30.59 4.00 10.54
N GLY A 370 30.30 4.89 9.59
CA GLY A 370 28.95 5.34 9.26
C GLY A 370 28.20 4.42 8.27
N GLY A 371 28.85 3.37 7.75
CA GLY A 371 28.25 2.45 6.79
C GLY A 371 27.93 3.09 5.43
N THR A 372 28.69 4.11 5.05
CA THR A 372 28.55 4.82 3.77
C THR A 372 29.62 4.44 2.73
N SER A 373 30.65 3.70 3.16
CA SER A 373 31.65 3.07 2.27
C SER A 373 31.13 1.79 1.60
N CYS A 374 31.91 1.21 0.67
CA CYS A 374 31.63 -0.10 0.04
C CYS A 374 31.84 -1.30 0.98
N GLY A 375 31.48 -1.15 2.26
CA GLY A 375 31.57 -2.17 3.32
C GLY A 375 30.20 -2.47 3.96
N PRO A 376 30.17 -2.99 5.19
CA PRO A 376 28.92 -3.26 5.89
C PRO A 376 28.10 -1.98 6.05
N THR A 377 26.77 -2.09 5.96
CA THR A 377 25.86 -0.97 6.20
C THR A 377 25.78 -0.67 7.70
N ALA A 378 25.27 0.52 8.05
CA ALA A 378 24.96 0.84 9.44
C ALA A 378 23.95 -0.17 10.03
N CYS A 379 24.13 -0.54 11.29
CA CYS A 379 23.16 -1.36 12.01
C CYS A 379 21.83 -0.61 12.16
N ALA A 380 20.72 -1.34 12.10
CA ALA A 380 19.37 -0.81 12.33
C ALA A 380 19.18 -0.30 13.75
#